data_AF-A0A9D4EKN8-F1
#
_entry.id   AF-A0A9D4EKN8-F1
#
_cell.length_a   1.000
_cell.length_b   1.000
_cell.length_c   1.000
_cell.angle_alpha   90.00
_cell.angle_beta   90.00
_cell.angle_gamma   90.00
#
_symmetry.space_group_name_H-M   'P 1'
#
loop_
_entity.id
_entity.type
_entity.pdbx_description
1 polymer ?
#
loop_
_entity_poly.entity_id
_entity_poly.type
_entity_poly.pdbx_seq_one_letter_code
_entity_poly.pdbx_strand_id
1 'polypeptide(L)' 'MMEQYIRFPESRHELKIIADGFHQLCRMLGVVGAVDGTHSACPAPTSEHRSLFISSLVLQAVCDSNLKCLDICP' A
#
# COMPACT_ATOMS: atom_id res chain seq x y z
N MET A 1 -12.56 8.09 -13.50
CA MET A 1 -11.67 8.78 -12.53
C MET A 1 -11.07 7.70 -11.65
N MET A 2 -9.74 7.61 -11.59
CA MET A 2 -9.06 6.81 -10.56
C MET A 2 -9.17 7.59 -9.24
N GLU A 3 -9.61 6.92 -8.18
CA GLU A 3 -9.66 7.50 -6.84
C GLU A 3 -8.22 7.81 -6.39
N GLN A 4 -7.98 9.02 -5.85
CA GLN A 4 -6.66 9.51 -5.43
C GLN A 4 -6.30 9.12 -3.99
N TYR A 5 -7.05 8.20 -3.38
CA TYR A 5 -6.82 7.79 -2.00
C TYR A 5 -7.30 6.37 -1.76
N ILE A 6 -6.62 5.68 -0.85
CA ILE A 6 -7.04 4.39 -0.31
C ILE A 6 -8.34 4.57 0.46
N ARG A 7 -9.44 4.00 -0.07
CA ARG A 7 -10.70 3.91 0.66
C ARG A 7 -10.69 2.68 1.55
N PHE A 8 -10.66 2.92 2.86
CA PHE A 8 -10.87 1.84 3.83
C PHE A 8 -12.33 1.37 3.77
N PRO A 9 -12.62 0.08 4.00
CA PRO A 9 -13.98 -0.43 4.11
C PRO A 9 -14.72 0.26 5.27
N GLU A 10 -15.88 0.82 4.99
CA GLU A 10 -16.63 1.66 5.94
C GLU A 10 -17.75 0.88 6.62
N SER A 11 -18.27 -0.15 5.95
CA SER A 11 -19.36 -0.98 6.47
C SER A 11 -18.87 -2.30 7.07
N ARG A 12 -19.59 -2.80 8.08
CA ARG A 12 -19.36 -4.16 8.62
C ARG A 12 -19.50 -5.25 7.56
N HIS A 13 -20.35 -5.03 6.56
CA HIS A 13 -20.54 -5.97 5.47
C HIS A 13 -19.31 -6.04 4.56
N GLU A 14 -18.77 -4.89 4.15
CA GLU A 14 -17.53 -4.80 3.37
C GLU A 14 -16.35 -5.41 4.14
N LEU A 15 -16.19 -5.07 5.43
CA LEU A 15 -15.16 -5.65 6.29
C LEU A 15 -15.22 -7.18 6.31
N LYS A 16 -16.43 -7.75 6.44
CA LYS A 16 -16.63 -9.20 6.43
C LYS A 16 -16.27 -9.83 5.09
N ILE A 17 -16.71 -9.23 3.98
CA ILE A 17 -16.41 -9.73 2.63
C ILE A 17 -14.89 -9.78 2.40
N ILE A 18 -14.18 -8.71 2.77
CA ILE A 18 -12.73 -8.63 2.56
C ILE A 18 -12.00 -9.63 3.47
N ALA A 19 -12.38 -9.72 4.74
CA ALA A 19 -11.81 -10.69 5.69
C ALA A 19 -12.01 -12.14 5.26
N ASP A 20 -13.20 -12.49 4.78
CA ASP A 20 -13.50 -13.83 4.28
C ASP A 20 -12.65 -14.12 3.02
N GLY A 21 -12.40 -13.11 2.17
CA GLY A 21 -11.53 -13.21 1.00
C GLY A 21 -10.07 -13.51 1.34
N PHE A 22 -9.47 -12.74 2.26
CA PHE A 22 -8.10 -13.03 2.73
C PHE A 22 -7.99 -14.40 3.40
N HIS A 23 -9.02 -14.80 4.15
CA HIS A 23 -9.04 -16.14 4.73
C HIS A 23 -9.06 -17.24 3.67
N GLN A 24 -9.80 -17.06 2.57
CA GLN A 24 -9.81 -18.04 1.48
C GLN A 24 -8.48 -18.12 0.74
N LEU A 25 -7.84 -16.98 0.47
CA LEU A 25 -6.57 -16.90 -0.27
C LEU A 25 -5.38 -17.43 0.52
N CYS A 26 -5.23 -17.00 1.76
CA CYS A 26 -4.01 -17.21 2.54
C CYS A 26 -4.25 -17.72 3.97
N ARG A 27 -5.48 -18.15 4.29
CA ARG A 27 -5.87 -18.69 5.61
C ARG A 27 -5.70 -17.71 6.77
N MET A 28 -5.57 -16.42 6.48
CA MET A 28 -5.45 -15.36 7.48
C MET A 28 -6.83 -14.88 7.90
N LEU A 29 -7.17 -15.02 9.17
CA LEU A 29 -8.46 -14.58 9.72
C LEU A 29 -8.41 -13.11 10.13
N GLY A 30 -9.49 -12.36 9.83
CA GLY A 30 -9.67 -10.98 10.28
C GLY A 30 -8.83 -9.93 9.56
N VAL A 31 -8.11 -10.31 8.50
CA VAL A 31 -7.32 -9.38 7.67
C VAL A 31 -8.24 -8.64 6.71
N VAL A 32 -8.27 -7.32 6.79
CA VAL A 32 -9.13 -6.46 5.94
C VAL A 32 -8.35 -5.61 4.94
N GLY A 33 -7.05 -5.87 4.80
CA GLY A 33 -6.15 -5.20 3.87
C GLY A 33 -4.69 -5.60 4.09
N ALA A 34 -3.85 -5.38 3.09
CA ALA A 34 -2.40 -5.56 3.16
C ALA A 34 -1.71 -4.33 2.56
N VAL A 35 -0.66 -3.86 3.23
CA VAL A 35 0.18 -2.74 2.78
C VAL A 35 1.59 -3.27 2.64
N ASP A 36 2.16 -3.21 1.44
CA ASP A 36 3.55 -3.60 1.18
C ASP A 36 4.38 -2.39 0.82
N GLY A 37 5.58 -2.28 1.40
CA GLY A 37 6.46 -1.13 1.25
C GLY A 37 7.74 -1.50 0.53
N THR A 38 8.03 -0.89 -0.62
CA THR A 38 9.32 -1.06 -1.32
C THR A 38 10.21 0.15 -1.10
N HIS A 39 11.43 -0.12 -0.63
CA HIS A 39 12.49 0.89 -0.54
C HIS A 39 12.97 1.25 -1.93
N SER A 40 12.72 2.50 -2.37
CA SER A 40 13.26 3.01 -3.62
C SER A 40 14.43 3.94 -3.34
N ALA A 41 15.62 3.54 -3.79
CA ALA A 41 16.81 4.36 -3.70
C ALA A 41 16.69 5.58 -4.64
N CYS A 42 16.82 6.78 -4.07
CA CYS A 42 16.86 8.01 -4.86
C CYS A 42 18.32 8.48 -4.98
N PRO A 43 18.94 8.41 -6.18
CA PRO A 43 20.32 8.84 -6.34
C PRO A 43 20.43 10.35 -6.09
N ALA A 44 21.38 10.74 -5.24
CA ALA A 44 21.60 12.15 -4.93
C ALA A 44 22.07 12.93 -6.18
N PRO A 45 21.67 14.21 -6.36
CA PRO A 45 22.22 15.07 -7.38
C PRO A 45 23.72 15.26 -7.13
N THR A 46 24.47 15.52 -8.20
CA THR A 46 25.91 15.76 -8.15
C THR A 46 26.27 16.87 -7.15
N SER A 47 26.87 16.44 -6.04
CA SER A 47 27.65 17.16 -5.03
C SER A 47 27.04 18.36 -4.27
N GLU A 48 26.26 19.25 -4.87
CA GLU A 48 25.98 20.57 -4.26
C GLU A 48 24.91 20.56 -3.16
N HIS A 49 24.04 19.55 -3.10
CA HIS A 49 22.93 19.49 -2.13
C HIS A 49 22.78 18.13 -1.43
N ARG A 50 23.88 17.36 -1.32
CA ARG A 50 23.85 15.98 -0.81
C ARG A 50 23.31 15.86 0.62
N SER A 51 23.56 16.85 1.47
CA SER A 51 23.09 16.88 2.86
C SER A 51 21.60 17.21 3.01
N LEU A 52 20.96 17.71 1.96
CA LEU A 52 19.53 18.03 1.92
C LEU A 52 18.71 16.90 1.25
N PHE A 53 19.38 15.85 0.77
CA PHE A 53 18.76 14.80 -0.03
C PHE A 53 18.31 13.62 0.84
N ILE A 54 17.03 13.27 0.72
CA ILE A 54 16.49 12.03 1.28
C ILE A 54 16.92 10.90 0.34
N SER A 55 17.81 10.02 0.79
CA SER A 55 18.39 8.94 -0.02
C SER A 55 17.42 7.82 -0.38
N SER A 56 16.22 7.83 0.20
CA SER A 56 15.21 6.81 -0.03
C SER A 56 13.83 7.26 0.41
N LEU A 57 12.82 6.89 -0.38
CA LEU A 57 11.41 7.03 -0.02
C LEU A 57 10.84 5.63 0.28
N VAL A 58 9.95 5.53 1.27
CA VAL A 58 9.22 4.29 1.55
C VAL A 58 7.95 4.32 0.73
N LEU A 59 7.94 3.66 -0.43
CA LEU A 59 6.72 3.59 -1.24
C LEU A 59 5.84 2.45 -0.75
N GLN A 60 4.66 2.76 -0.25
CA GLN A 60 3.63 1.81 0.17
C GLN A 60 2.64 1.57 -0.97
N ALA A 61 2.49 0.33 -1.41
CA ALA A 61 1.43 -0.11 -2.30
C ALA A 61 0.28 -0.71 -1.47
N VAL A 62 -0.95 -0.32 -1.79
CA VAL A 62 -2.15 -0.87 -1.16
C VAL A 62 -2.93 -1.68 -2.18
N CYS A 63 -3.24 -2.91 -1.79
CA CYS A 63 -3.90 -3.89 -2.65
C CYS A 63 -5.14 -4.47 -1.98
N ASP A 64 -6.14 -4.83 -2.79
CA ASP A 64 -7.27 -5.63 -2.33
C ASP A 64 -6.96 -7.14 -2.40
N SER A 65 -7.92 -7.94 -1.93
CA SER A 65 -7.82 -9.41 -1.95
C SER A 65 -7.87 -10.02 -3.35
N ASN A 66 -8.21 -9.26 -4.40
CA ASN A 66 -8.21 -9.72 -5.79
C ASN A 66 -6.89 -9.40 -6.52
N LEU A 67 -5.83 -9.06 -5.76
CA LEU A 67 -4.52 -8.66 -6.31
C LEU A 67 -4.60 -7.38 -7.17
N LYS A 68 -5.64 -6.56 -6.97
CA LYS A 68 -5.70 -5.25 -7.62
C LYS A 68 -4.93 -4.23 -6.78
N CYS A 69 -3.98 -3.56 -7.43
CA CYS A 69 -3.36 -2.35 -6.89
C CYS A 69 -4.41 -1.23 -6.83
N LEU A 70 -4.66 -0.71 -5.64
CA LEU A 70 -5.59 0.38 -5.40
C LEU A 70 -4.88 1.74 -5.40
N ASP A 71 -3.67 1.80 -4.82
CA ASP A 71 -2.92 3.05 -4.67
C ASP A 71 -1.43 2.81 -4.39
N ILE A 72 -0.62 3.86 -4.57
CA ILE A 72 0.81 3.93 -4.24
C ILE A 72 1.08 5.24 -3.49
N CYS A 73 1.48 5.15 -2.22
CA CYS A 73 1.78 6.28 -1.35
C CYS A 73 3.29 6.37 -1.03
N PRO A 74 3.87 7.58 -1.00
CA PRO A 74 5.24 7.84 -0.55
C PRO A 74 5.44 7.85 0.97
#